data_AF-A0A7R9KZC3-F1
#
_entry.id   AF-A0A7R9KZC3-F1
#
_cell.length_a   1.000
_cell.length_b   1.000
_cell.length_c   1.000
_cell.angle_alpha   90.00
_cell.angle_beta   90.00
_cell.angle_gamma   90.00
#
_symmetry.space_group_name_H-M   'P 1'
#
loop_
_entity.id
_entity.type
_entity.pdbx_description
1 polymer ?
#
loop_
_entity_poly.entity_id
_entity_poly.type
_entity_poly.pdbx_seq_one_letter_code
_entity_poly.pdbx_strand_id
1 'polypeptide(L)'
;KHVIINRKQHINQEISKLYKLYGPVVTVWVGPIPIIFIGDPDIVKEAFSKQECSGKIQCLLGSIFNDDNHRDVGFNSHLESAFQLRKMSMSTIR
;
A
#
# COMPACT_ATOMS: atom_id res chain seq x y z
N LYS A 1 22.56 3.28 8.79
CA LYS A 1 22.37 1.89 9.29
C LYS A 1 21.37 1.20 8.37
N HIS A 2 21.77 0.15 7.65
CA HIS A 2 20.88 -0.58 6.74
C HIS A 2 20.18 -1.69 7.52
N VAL A 3 18.85 -1.73 7.50
CA VAL A 3 18.05 -2.78 8.14
C VAL A 3 17.70 -3.81 7.07
N ILE A 4 18.23 -5.02 7.20
CA ILE A 4 17.94 -6.14 6.30
C ILE A 4 16.75 -6.91 6.89
N ILE A 5 15.60 -6.86 6.21
CA ILE A 5 14.38 -7.54 6.64
C ILE A 5 14.49 -9.03 6.25
N ASN A 6 14.59 -9.91 7.26
CA ASN A 6 14.68 -11.35 7.07
C ASN A 6 13.29 -11.95 6.77
N ARG A 7 13.17 -12.70 5.67
CA ARG A 7 11.89 -13.22 5.10
C ARG A 7 11.00 -14.02 6.06
N LYS A 8 11.50 -14.45 7.22
CA LYS A 8 10.78 -15.32 8.17
C LYS A 8 9.98 -14.57 9.25
N GLN A 9 10.12 -13.24 9.36
CA GLN A 9 9.44 -12.46 10.40
C GLN A 9 8.15 -11.83 9.87
N HIS A 10 7.09 -11.83 10.67
CA HIS A 10 5.82 -11.18 10.31
C HIS A 10 6.07 -9.70 10.05
N ILE A 11 5.70 -9.21 8.85
CA ILE A 11 5.89 -7.81 8.43
C ILE A 11 5.40 -6.82 9.50
N ASN A 12 4.30 -7.13 10.18
CA ASN A 12 3.74 -6.33 11.26
C ASN A 12 4.71 -6.13 12.45
N GLN A 13 5.51 -7.15 12.79
CA GLN A 13 6.48 -7.06 13.88
C GLN A 13 7.64 -6.13 13.52
N GLU A 14 8.11 -6.18 12.28
CA GLU A 14 9.19 -5.32 11.79
C GLU A 14 8.74 -3.87 11.67
N ILE A 15 7.52 -3.64 11.16
CA ILE A 15 6.92 -2.30 11.13
C ILE A 15 6.78 -1.73 12.55
N SER A 16 6.34 -2.55 13.52
CA SER A 16 6.24 -2.10 14.92
C SER A 16 7.59 -1.70 15.50
N LYS A 17 8.68 -2.43 15.19
CA LYS A 17 10.04 -2.06 15.61
C LYS A 17 10.47 -0.73 14.98
N LEU A 18 10.15 -0.50 13.71
CA LEU A 18 10.45 0.75 13.01
C LEU A 18 9.73 1.95 13.65
N TYR A 19 8.43 1.79 14.00
CA TYR A 19 7.69 2.86 14.66
C TYR A 19 8.24 3.19 16.05
N LYS A 20 8.70 2.18 16.81
CA LYS A 20 9.37 2.42 18.10
C LYS A 20 10.70 3.18 17.96
N LEU A 21 11.41 3.00 16.86
CA LEU A 21 12.75 3.56 16.67
C LEU A 21 12.73 4.97 16.07
N TYR A 22 11.82 5.22 15.12
CA TYR A 22 11.80 6.45 14.32
C TYR A 22 10.51 7.28 14.49
N GLY A 23 9.51 6.75 15.19
CA GLY A 23 8.21 7.38 15.34
C GLY A 23 7.16 6.85 14.35
N PRO A 24 5.92 7.34 14.43
CA PRO A 24 4.77 6.77 13.72
C PRO A 24 4.76 7.02 12.20
N VAL A 25 5.66 7.86 11.67
CA VAL A 25 5.82 8.10 10.24
C VAL A 25 7.27 7.87 9.86
N VAL A 26 7.51 6.88 8.98
CA VAL A 26 8.86 6.47 8.60
C VAL A 26 8.95 6.36 7.09
N THR A 27 10.00 6.95 6.51
CA THR A 27 10.32 6.75 5.09
C THR A 27 11.43 5.70 4.94
N VAL A 28 11.16 4.66 4.17
CA VAL A 28 12.09 3.58 3.84
C VAL A 28 12.31 3.57 2.34
N TRP A 29 13.58 3.51 1.94
CA TRP A 29 13.95 3.43 0.52
C TRP A 29 14.03 1.97 0.09
N VAL A 30 13.21 1.59 -0.89
CA VAL A 30 13.29 0.28 -1.56
C VAL A 30 13.87 0.52 -2.95
N GLY A 31 15.21 0.41 -3.04
CA GLY A 31 15.94 0.87 -4.22
C GLY A 31 15.76 2.38 -4.44
N PRO A 32 15.44 2.84 -5.66
CA PRO A 32 15.19 4.26 -5.93
C PRO A 32 13.79 4.75 -5.53
N ILE A 33 12.94 3.86 -4.98
CA ILE A 33 11.54 4.17 -4.67
C ILE A 33 11.41 4.46 -3.16
N PRO A 34 11.01 5.67 -2.76
CA PRO A 34 10.68 5.96 -1.37
C PRO A 34 9.31 5.39 -1.01
N ILE A 35 9.24 4.65 0.10
CA ILE A 35 8.00 4.10 0.65
C ILE A 35 7.80 4.69 2.04
N ILE A 36 6.60 5.24 2.28
CA ILE A 36 6.23 5.84 3.56
C ILE A 36 5.35 4.85 4.33
N PHE A 37 5.77 4.50 5.54
CA PHE A 37 4.99 3.76 6.51
C PHE A 37 4.32 4.75 7.47
N ILE A 38 2.99 4.72 7.52
CA ILE A 38 2.17 5.59 8.36
C ILE A 38 1.47 4.71 9.41
N GLY A 39 1.77 4.94 10.68
CA GLY A 39 1.16 4.27 11.83
C GLY A 39 0.24 5.18 12.65
N ASP A 40 0.19 6.48 12.32
CA ASP A 40 -0.67 7.45 12.99
C ASP A 40 -2.09 7.43 12.36
N PRO A 41 -3.15 7.21 13.15
CA PRO A 41 -4.51 7.08 12.63
C PRO A 41 -5.04 8.38 12.00
N ASP A 42 -4.64 9.55 12.47
CA ASP A 42 -5.12 10.83 11.94
C ASP A 42 -4.50 11.10 10.56
N ILE A 43 -3.21 10.82 10.42
CA ILE A 43 -2.50 10.94 9.14
C ILE A 43 -3.00 9.88 8.15
N VAL A 44 -3.27 8.65 8.60
CA VAL A 44 -3.90 7.62 7.78
C VAL A 44 -5.26 8.10 7.27
N LYS A 45 -6.12 8.62 8.15
CA LYS A 45 -7.43 9.13 7.77
C LYS A 45 -7.31 10.25 6.72
N GLU A 46 -6.38 11.17 6.89
CA GLU A 46 -6.15 12.25 5.93
C GLU A 46 -5.68 11.69 4.58
N ALA A 47 -4.70 10.78 4.58
CA ALA A 47 -4.17 10.16 3.37
C ALA A 47 -5.24 9.39 2.59
N PHE A 48 -6.06 8.58 3.27
CA PHE A 48 -7.14 7.81 2.63
C PHE A 48 -8.33 8.69 2.18
N SER A 49 -8.42 9.94 2.67
CA SER A 49 -9.44 10.88 2.22
C SER A 49 -9.06 11.59 0.91
N LYS A 50 -7.77 11.61 0.54
CA LYS A 50 -7.28 12.25 -0.69
C LYS A 50 -7.31 11.29 -1.86
N GLN A 51 -8.00 11.67 -2.96
CA GLN A 51 -8.09 10.84 -4.16
C GLN A 51 -6.73 10.58 -4.83
N GLU A 52 -5.80 11.52 -4.69
CA GLU A 52 -4.41 11.42 -5.17
C GLU A 52 -3.66 10.21 -4.56
N CYS A 53 -4.04 9.81 -3.34
CA CYS A 53 -3.47 8.67 -2.64
C CYS A 53 -4.21 7.34 -2.91
N SER A 54 -5.17 7.31 -3.84
CA SER A 54 -5.94 6.10 -4.19
C SER A 54 -5.17 5.11 -5.09
N GLY A 55 -4.01 5.51 -5.60
CA GLY A 55 -3.13 4.67 -6.43
C GLY A 55 -2.53 3.50 -5.65
N LYS A 56 -2.13 2.45 -6.37
CA LYS A 56 -1.51 1.24 -5.79
C LYS A 56 -0.11 1.02 -6.36
N ILE A 57 0.83 0.65 -5.50
CA ILE A 57 2.22 0.42 -5.88
C ILE A 57 2.33 -0.90 -6.67
N GLN A 58 2.37 -0.79 -7.99
CA GLN A 58 2.45 -1.94 -8.91
C GLN A 58 3.78 -2.70 -8.79
N CYS A 59 4.89 -1.99 -8.52
CA CYS A 59 6.23 -2.57 -8.51
C CYS A 59 6.53 -3.51 -7.33
N LEU A 60 5.80 -3.42 -6.22
CA LEU A 60 5.95 -4.32 -5.07
C LEU A 60 4.99 -5.52 -5.13
N LEU A 61 3.85 -5.35 -5.81
CA LEU A 61 2.75 -6.31 -5.85
C LEU A 61 2.75 -7.16 -7.13
N GLY A 62 3.30 -6.65 -8.24
CA GLY A 62 3.30 -7.34 -9.54
C GLY A 62 4.06 -8.66 -9.53
N SER A 63 5.11 -8.81 -8.72
CA SER A 63 5.84 -10.09 -8.62
C SER A 63 5.11 -11.17 -7.78
N ILE A 64 4.09 -10.79 -7.01
CA ILE A 64 3.31 -11.73 -6.17
C ILE A 64 2.02 -12.15 -6.89
N PHE A 65 1.43 -11.26 -7.69
CA PHE A 65 0.18 -11.48 -8.41
C PHE A 65 0.36 -11.06 -9.88
N ASN A 66 0.98 -11.93 -10.69
CA ASN A 66 1.30 -11.64 -12.10
C ASN A 66 0.06 -11.69 -13.04
N ASP A 67 -1.07 -12.24 -12.61
CA ASP A 67 -2.18 -12.63 -13.52
C ASP A 67 -3.26 -11.55 -13.72
N ASP A 68 -3.49 -10.69 -12.73
CA ASP A 68 -4.69 -9.83 -12.71
C ASP A 68 -4.46 -8.38 -13.13
N ASN A 69 -3.31 -8.08 -13.76
CA ASN A 69 -2.98 -6.72 -14.18
C ASN A 69 -4.15 -6.13 -15.00
N HIS A 70 -4.86 -5.18 -14.37
CA HIS A 70 -6.00 -4.42 -14.89
C HIS A 70 -7.40 -5.07 -14.86
N ARG A 71 -7.57 -6.26 -14.29
CA ARG A 71 -8.88 -6.95 -14.30
C ARG A 71 -9.60 -6.97 -12.96
N ASP A 72 -8.92 -6.64 -11.88
CA ASP A 72 -9.46 -6.72 -10.54
C ASP A 72 -9.59 -5.34 -9.85
N VAL A 73 -10.27 -5.31 -8.70
CA VAL A 73 -10.44 -4.09 -7.90
C VAL A 73 -9.33 -3.94 -6.85
N GLY A 74 -8.69 -5.04 -6.45
CA GLY A 74 -7.78 -5.19 -5.31
C GLY A 74 -6.32 -4.82 -5.59
N PHE A 75 -5.83 -4.99 -6.82
CA PHE A 75 -4.43 -4.81 -7.20
C PHE A 75 -4.24 -4.01 -8.49
N ASN A 76 -5.33 -3.56 -9.12
CA ASN A 76 -5.27 -2.67 -10.27
C ASN A 76 -4.62 -1.32 -9.93
N SER A 77 -3.52 -1.03 -10.62
CA SER A 77 -2.75 0.21 -10.51
C SER A 77 -3.36 1.38 -11.29
N HIS A 78 -4.30 1.10 -12.20
CA HIS A 78 -4.94 2.11 -13.02
C HIS A 78 -6.22 2.63 -12.34
N LEU A 79 -6.17 3.91 -11.95
CA LEU A 79 -7.18 4.56 -11.12
C LEU A 79 -8.58 4.53 -11.75
N GLU A 80 -8.69 4.82 -13.05
CA GLU A 80 -9.97 4.92 -13.73
C GLU A 80 -10.68 3.56 -13.83
N SER A 81 -9.96 2.52 -14.26
CA SER A 81 -10.53 1.16 -14.32
C SER A 81 -10.89 0.64 -12.92
N ALA A 82 -10.06 0.91 -11.92
CA ALA A 82 -10.35 0.51 -10.54
C ALA A 82 -11.61 1.24 -10.00
N PHE A 83 -11.81 2.50 -10.39
CA PHE A 83 -12.99 3.28 -10.02
C PHE A 83 -14.27 2.74 -10.66
N GLN A 84 -14.25 2.46 -11.97
CA GLN A 84 -15.42 1.93 -12.67
C GLN A 84 -15.81 0.54 -12.15
N LEU A 85 -14.83 -0.35 -11.95
CA LEU A 85 -15.09 -1.68 -11.39
C LEU A 85 -15.68 -1.59 -9.97
N ARG A 86 -15.17 -0.71 -9.10
CA ARG A 86 -15.77 -0.46 -7.77
C ARG A 86 -17.21 0.01 -7.87
N LYS A 87 -17.50 0.93 -8.79
CA LYS A 87 -18.84 1.47 -9.00
C LYS A 87 -19.81 0.35 -9.41
N MET A 88 -19.39 -0.52 -10.33
CA MET A 88 -20.17 -1.69 -10.74
C MET A 88 -20.40 -2.64 -9.57
N SER A 89 -19.35 -3.07 -8.86
CA SER A 89 -19.47 -4.00 -7.73
C SER A 89 -20.36 -3.47 -6.61
N MET A 90 -20.24 -2.18 -6.25
CA MET A 90 -21.08 -1.56 -5.22
C MET A 90 -22.54 -1.42 -5.64
N SER A 91 -22.80 -1.28 -6.95
CA SER A 91 -24.17 -1.23 -7.47
C SER A 91 -24.88 -2.59 -7.41
N THR A 92 -24.12 -3.69 -7.45
CA THR A 92 -24.63 -5.07 -7.40
C THR A 92 -25.04 -5.51 -5.99
N ILE A 93 -24.54 -4.85 -4.93
CA ILE A 93 -24.84 -5.19 -3.53
C ILE A 93 -26.21 -4.62 -3.08
N ARG A 94 -26.98 -4.01 -3.98
CA ARG A 94 -28.37 -3.57 -3.73
C ARG A 94 -29.35 -4.73 -3.78
#